data_AF-A0A3D1ZN61-F1
#
_entry.id   AF-A0A3D1ZN61-F1
#
_cell.length_a   1.000
_cell.length_b   1.000
_cell.length_c   1.000
_cell.angle_alpha   90.00
_cell.angle_beta   90.00
_cell.angle_gamma   90.00
#
_symmetry.space_group_name_H-M   'P 1'
#
loop_
_entity.id
_entity.type
_entity.pdbx_description
1 polymer ?
#
loop_
_entity_poly.entity_id
_entity_poly.type
_entity_poly.pdbx_seq_one_letter_code
_entity_poly.pdbx_strand_id
1 'polypeptide(L)' 'MIGARYQRSNFGRQAMDLLINHVRTRPNAEELYVSYHGGEGGPEGFYQRLGFEPTGEVEDGEIIANMKL' A
#
# COMPACT_ATOMS: atom_id res chain seq x y z
N MET A 1 -7.01 -7.78 5.11
CA MET A 1 -8.40 -7.39 4.78
C MET A 1 -9.05 -6.73 5.99
N ILE A 2 -9.68 -5.56 5.82
CA ILE A 2 -10.48 -4.91 6.86
C ILE A 2 -11.96 -5.18 6.57
N GLY A 3 -12.69 -5.71 7.56
CA GLY A 3 -14.11 -6.00 7.41
C GLY A 3 -14.91 -4.75 7.03
N ALA A 4 -15.92 -4.89 6.15
CA ALA A 4 -16.66 -3.77 5.56
C ALA A 4 -17.15 -2.73 6.60
N ARG A 5 -17.69 -3.21 7.72
CA ARG A 5 -18.18 -2.36 8.84
C ARG A 5 -17.09 -1.52 9.55
N TYR A 6 -15.82 -1.83 9.31
CA TYR A 6 -14.65 -1.17 9.91
C TYR A 6 -13.79 -0.45 8.86
N GLN A 7 -14.20 -0.45 7.59
CA GLN A 7 -13.52 0.33 6.56
C GLN A 7 -13.74 1.82 6.82
N ARG A 8 -12.81 2.66 6.31
CA ARG A 8 -12.81 4.12 6.52
C ARG A 8 -12.69 4.56 8.00
N SER A 9 -12.42 3.63 8.92
CA SER A 9 -12.16 3.89 10.35
C SER A 9 -10.66 3.89 10.70
N ASN A 10 -9.78 4.22 9.74
CA ASN A 10 -8.32 4.25 9.88
C ASN A 10 -7.60 2.94 10.24
N PHE A 11 -8.29 1.81 10.44
CA PHE A 11 -7.63 0.53 10.73
C PHE A 11 -6.65 0.09 9.64
N GLY A 12 -6.96 0.34 8.37
CA GLY A 12 -6.03 0.04 7.27
C GLY A 12 -4.72 0.80 7.41
N ARG A 13 -4.79 2.10 7.75
CA ARG A 13 -3.59 2.93 7.96
C ARG A 13 -2.79 2.43 9.16
N GLN A 14 -3.44 2.17 10.29
CA GLN A 14 -2.76 1.66 11.50
C GLN A 14 -2.07 0.31 11.24
N ALA A 15 -2.73 -0.59 10.51
CA ALA A 15 -2.13 -1.88 10.13
C ALA A 15 -0.89 -1.70 9.23
N MET A 16 -0.96 -0.78 8.26
CA MET A 16 0.17 -0.46 7.39
C MET A 16 1.32 0.21 8.17
N ASP A 17 1.03 1.12 9.09
CA ASP A 17 2.05 1.77 9.93
C ASP A 17 2.82 0.70 10.76
N LEU A 18 2.11 -0.27 11.34
CA LEU A 18 2.74 -1.39 12.06
C LEU A 18 3.59 -2.26 11.13
N LEU A 19 3.09 -2.59 9.94
CA LEU A 19 3.81 -3.38 8.94
C LEU A 19 5.08 -2.67 8.47
N ILE A 20 4.97 -1.41 8.06
CA ILE A 20 6.10 -0.60 7.56
C ILE A 20 7.18 -0.48 8.64
N ASN A 21 6.78 -0.18 9.89
CA ASN A 21 7.73 -0.11 11.00
C ASN A 21 8.40 -1.46 11.26
N HIS A 22 7.68 -2.57 11.13
CA HIS A 22 8.28 -3.89 11.24
C HIS A 22 9.28 -4.16 10.10
N VAL A 23 8.91 -3.86 8.85
CA VAL A 23 9.78 -4.12 7.68
C VAL A 23 11.06 -3.28 7.73
N ARG A 24 10.99 -2.03 8.19
CA ARG A 24 12.17 -1.18 8.44
C ARG A 24 13.22 -1.80 9.36
N THR A 25 12.83 -2.76 10.21
CA THR A 25 13.78 -3.47 11.09
C THR A 25 14.45 -4.67 10.43
N ARG A 26 14.03 -5.06 9.22
CA ARG A 26 14.61 -6.19 8.49
C ARG A 26 15.90 -5.75 7.79
N PRO A 27 16.97 -6.57 7.80
CA PRO A 27 18.21 -6.21 7.13
C PRO A 27 18.00 -6.05 5.62
N ASN A 28 18.60 -5.01 5.03
CA ASN A 28 18.59 -4.71 3.60
C ASN A 28 17.20 -4.47 2.98
N ALA A 29 16.18 -4.15 3.79
CA ALA A 29 14.88 -3.74 3.27
C ALA A 29 14.92 -2.26 2.87
N GLU A 30 14.83 -1.98 1.57
CA GLU A 30 14.95 -0.61 1.03
C GLU A 30 13.63 -0.05 0.49
N GLU A 31 12.72 -0.94 0.06
CA GLU A 31 11.46 -0.57 -0.60
C GLU A 31 10.35 -1.57 -0.26
N LEU A 32 9.11 -1.09 -0.29
CA LEU A 32 7.91 -1.90 -0.30
C LEU A 32 7.18 -1.73 -1.62
N TYR A 33 6.66 -2.83 -2.15
CA TYR A 33 5.85 -2.86 -3.37
C TYR A 33 4.42 -3.28 -3.04
N VAL A 34 3.48 -2.72 -3.78
CA VAL A 34 2.08 -3.14 -3.83
C VAL A 34 1.63 -3.20 -5.28
N SER A 35 0.67 -4.07 -5.56
CA SER A 35 -0.08 -4.10 -6.81
C SER A 35 -1.56 -3.82 -6.52
N TYR A 36 -2.25 -3.14 -7.43
CA TYR A 36 -3.70 -2.95 -7.33
C TYR A 36 -4.35 -2.66 -8.68
N HIS A 37 -5.59 -3.11 -8.86
CA HIS A 37 -6.43 -2.60 -9.95
C HIS A 37 -6.75 -1.11 -9.76
N GLY A 38 -6.50 -0.32 -10.81
CA GLY A 38 -6.93 1.07 -10.88
C GLY A 38 -8.43 1.20 -11.09
N GLY A 39 -8.97 2.39 -10.81
CA GLY A 39 -10.38 2.71 -11.04
C GLY A 39 -11.07 3.38 -9.86
N GLU A 40 -12.29 3.85 -10.10
CA GLU A 40 -13.09 4.55 -9.10
C GLU A 40 -13.37 3.63 -7.89
N GLY A 41 -13.15 4.16 -6.69
CA GLY A 41 -13.30 3.39 -5.44
C GLY A 41 -12.18 2.39 -5.18
N GLY A 42 -11.14 2.34 -6.04
CA GLY A 42 -9.96 1.52 -5.85
C GLY A 42 -9.06 1.99 -4.69
N PRO A 43 -8.06 1.18 -4.33
CA PRO A 43 -7.17 1.46 -3.19
C PRO A 43 -6.07 2.48 -3.52
N GLU A 44 -5.99 2.98 -4.75
CA GLU A 44 -4.96 3.93 -5.21
C GLU A 44 -4.78 5.11 -4.26
N GLY A 45 -5.86 5.86 -3.99
CA GLY A 45 -5.79 7.02 -3.08
C GLY A 45 -5.49 6.63 -1.62
N PHE A 46 -5.66 5.36 -1.24
CA PHE A 46 -5.21 4.87 0.07
C PHE A 46 -3.69 4.67 0.07
N TYR A 47 -3.11 4.01 -0.94
CA TYR A 47 -1.67 3.79 -1.05
C TYR A 47 -0.90 5.10 -1.27
N GLN A 48 -1.40 6.02 -2.10
CA GLN A 48 -0.78 7.34 -2.28
C GLN A 48 -0.67 8.13 -0.97
N ARG A 49 -1.69 8.07 -0.10
CA ARG A 49 -1.65 8.71 1.23
C ARG A 49 -0.69 8.05 2.22
N LEU A 50 -0.24 6.83 1.94
CA LEU A 50 0.80 6.14 2.71
C LEU A 50 2.20 6.43 2.19
N GLY A 51 2.33 7.07 1.02
CA GLY A 51 3.62 7.40 0.40
C GLY A 51 4.03 6.44 -0.73
N PHE A 52 3.14 5.57 -1.18
CA PHE A 52 3.39 4.76 -2.37
C PHE A 52 3.17 5.58 -3.64
N GLU A 53 4.06 5.42 -4.61
CA GLU A 53 4.01 6.06 -5.92
C GLU A 53 3.99 5.00 -7.02
N PRO A 54 3.17 5.14 -8.08
CA PRO A 54 3.18 4.22 -9.21
C PRO A 54 4.57 4.17 -9.87
N THR A 55 5.06 2.97 -10.15
CA THR A 55 6.36 2.77 -10.83
C THR A 55 6.28 3.05 -12.34
N GLY A 56 5.06 3.14 -12.88
CA GLY A 56 4.77 3.18 -14.31
C GLY A 56 4.56 1.79 -14.92
N GLU A 57 4.74 0.73 -14.15
CA GLU A 57 4.53 -0.65 -14.58
C GLU A 57 3.10 -1.13 -14.30
N VAL A 58 2.61 -2.01 -15.17
CA VAL A 58 1.34 -2.71 -15.02
C VAL A 58 1.59 -4.19 -15.28
N GLU A 59 1.29 -5.04 -14.30
CA GLU A 59 1.41 -6.49 -14.39
C GLU A 59 0.05 -7.13 -14.13
N ASP A 60 -0.39 -8.03 -15.01
CA ASP A 60 -1.70 -8.71 -14.91
C ASP A 60 -2.90 -7.76 -14.72
N GLY A 61 -2.81 -6.54 -15.27
CA GLY A 61 -3.83 -5.51 -15.15
C GLY A 61 -3.85 -4.77 -13.81
N GLU A 62 -2.84 -4.97 -12.97
CA GLU A 62 -2.62 -4.25 -11.72
C GLU A 62 -1.48 -3.24 -11.88
N ILE A 63 -1.70 -2.03 -11.35
CA ILE A 63 -0.69 -0.97 -11.27
C ILE A 63 0.30 -1.36 -10.17
N ILE A 64 1.58 -1.34 -10.47
CA ILE A 64 2.65 -1.53 -9.49
C ILE A 64 3.02 -0.17 -8.90
N ALA A 65 3.11 -0.11 -7.57
CA ALA A 65 3.53 1.08 -6.84
C ALA A 65 4.54 0.71 -5.75
N ASN A 66 5.50 1.59 -5.49
CA ASN A 66 6.50 1.38 -4.45
C ASN A 66 6.60 2.56 -3.49
N MET A 67 7.19 2.30 -2.33
CA MET A 67 7.56 3.30 -1.34
C MET A 67 8.94 2.95 -0.78
N LYS A 68 9.81 3.96 -0.67
CA LYS A 68 11.09 3.84 0.02
C LYS A 68 10.87 3.68 1.53
N LEU A 69 11.60 2.74 2.14
CA LEU A 69 11.49 2.44 3.58
C LEU A 69 12.32 3.40 4.43
#